data_AF-D6AFT0-F1
#
_entry.id   AF-D6AFT0-F1
#
_cell.length_a   1.000
_cell.length_b   1.000
_cell.length_c   1.000
_cell.angle_alpha   90.00
_cell.angle_beta   90.00
_cell.angle_gamma   90.00
#
_symmetry.space_group_name_H-M   'P 1'
#
loop_
_entity.id
_entity.type
_entity.pdbx_description
1 polymer ?
#
loop_
_entity_poly.entity_id
_entity_poly.type
_entity_poly.pdbx_seq_one_letter_code
_entity_poly.pdbx_strand_id
1 'polypeptide(L)'
;MAQRPHGRDEFAAHDEPEGLARPQGLPGRQRSETGLPLLLGRGRGKVRARAAELLETVGLAADAGKRYPHQLSGGQQQRVGVARALAADPPVLLMDEPFGAVDPVVRTQLQDELLRLQRELNKTIVFVTHDIDEAVRLGDRIAVFRTGGHLVQCASPAELLARPADAFVADFLGAERGLKLLSLTTLAEVAQGPAPEGARWQLTLDAARAPLTWRDSESENAAEIPVRPLRDSDSLLSALNESIAAPSGLVARADADGVLTGVTSREDIHARAGQVHSAASVVAA
;
A
#
# COMPACT_ATOMS: atom_id res chain seq x y z
N MET A 1 -41.94 25.91 13.91
CA MET A 1 -40.83 25.97 12.92
C MET A 1 -39.78 24.96 13.34
N ALA A 2 -39.83 23.74 12.80
CA ALA A 2 -38.88 22.68 13.11
C ALA A 2 -37.89 22.56 11.95
N GLN A 3 -36.62 22.87 12.21
CA GLN A 3 -35.53 22.63 11.28
C GLN A 3 -35.16 21.14 11.32
N ARG A 4 -35.13 20.51 10.14
CA ARG A 4 -34.71 19.11 9.94
C ARG A 4 -33.18 19.03 10.00
N PRO A 5 -32.57 18.00 10.62
CA PRO A 5 -31.14 17.76 10.48
C PRO A 5 -30.85 17.03 9.16
N HIS A 6 -29.77 17.42 8.49
CA HIS A 6 -29.20 16.77 7.32
C HIS A 6 -28.73 15.34 7.67
N GLY A 7 -29.12 14.37 6.83
CA GLY A 7 -28.59 13.00 6.89
C GLY A 7 -27.11 12.98 6.52
N ARG A 8 -26.30 12.26 7.31
CA ARG A 8 -24.88 12.04 7.04
C ARG A 8 -24.73 10.78 6.19
N ASP A 9 -24.16 10.93 5.00
CA ASP A 9 -23.83 9.84 4.08
C ASP A 9 -22.51 9.17 4.52
N GLU A 10 -22.55 8.46 5.65
CA GLU A 10 -21.45 7.65 6.18
C GLU A 10 -21.76 6.16 5.91
N PHE A 11 -20.83 5.41 5.30
CA PHE A 11 -21.00 3.98 5.07
C PHE A 11 -19.89 3.20 5.78
N ALA A 12 -20.29 2.29 6.67
CA ALA A 12 -19.40 1.44 7.46
C ALA A 12 -19.42 0.00 6.93
N ALA A 13 -18.24 -0.55 6.64
CA ALA A 13 -18.04 -1.98 6.53
C ALA A 13 -17.73 -2.51 7.94
N HIS A 14 -18.75 -3.00 8.65
CA HIS A 14 -18.61 -3.62 9.98
C HIS A 14 -18.38 -5.13 9.89
N ASP A 15 -17.71 -5.65 10.92
CA ASP A 15 -17.60 -7.07 11.26
C ASP A 15 -18.72 -7.45 12.25
N GLU A 16 -19.84 -7.98 11.77
CA GLU A 16 -20.85 -8.66 12.61
C GLU A 16 -21.62 -9.71 11.78
N PRO A 17 -21.35 -11.02 11.98
CA PRO A 17 -22.27 -12.09 11.61
C PRO A 17 -23.26 -12.32 12.76
N GLU A 18 -24.55 -12.48 12.45
CA GLU A 18 -25.64 -12.81 13.38
C GLU A 18 -26.37 -11.63 14.06
N GLY A 19 -27.42 -11.13 13.39
CA GLY A 19 -28.29 -10.12 13.98
C GLY A 19 -29.64 -9.90 13.30
N LEU A 20 -30.31 -10.92 12.77
CA LEU A 20 -31.78 -10.88 12.60
C LEU A 20 -32.39 -12.29 12.36
N ALA A 21 -32.83 -12.94 13.43
CA ALA A 21 -33.83 -14.01 13.39
C ALA A 21 -35.13 -13.39 13.95
N ARG A 22 -36.25 -13.21 13.22
CA ARG A 22 -37.33 -14.13 12.75
C ARG A 22 -38.59 -13.24 12.43
N PRO A 23 -39.78 -13.70 11.93
CA PRO A 23 -40.27 -15.07 11.65
C PRO A 23 -40.86 -15.31 10.24
N GLN A 24 -41.34 -16.54 10.03
CA GLN A 24 -41.79 -17.17 8.79
C GLN A 24 -43.15 -16.65 8.25
N GLY A 25 -43.31 -16.59 6.92
CA GLY A 25 -44.62 -16.43 6.26
C GLY A 25 -44.59 -16.24 4.73
N LEU A 26 -44.83 -17.33 3.99
CA LEU A 26 -45.38 -17.50 2.60
C LEU A 26 -44.76 -16.79 1.37
N PRO A 27 -44.83 -17.42 0.17
CA PRO A 27 -43.97 -17.12 -0.97
C PRO A 27 -44.58 -16.06 -1.90
N GLY A 28 -43.90 -14.92 -2.04
CA GLY A 28 -44.32 -13.90 -3.00
C GLY A 28 -43.33 -12.77 -3.09
N ARG A 29 -42.55 -12.74 -4.18
CA ARG A 29 -41.86 -11.56 -4.71
C ARG A 29 -41.18 -10.64 -3.66
N GLN A 30 -40.18 -11.16 -2.96
CA GLN A 30 -39.18 -10.28 -2.33
C GLN A 30 -37.89 -10.37 -3.15
N ARG A 31 -37.84 -9.57 -4.21
CA ARG A 31 -36.57 -9.22 -4.86
C ARG A 31 -35.79 -8.45 -3.82
N SER A 32 -34.79 -9.10 -3.22
CA SER A 32 -33.70 -8.49 -2.45
C SER A 32 -33.88 -7.00 -2.16
N GLU A 33 -34.53 -6.68 -1.04
CA GLU A 33 -34.35 -5.40 -0.36
C GLU A 33 -32.94 -5.38 0.23
N THR A 34 -31.97 -5.30 -0.66
CA THR A 34 -30.64 -4.74 -0.41
C THR A 34 -30.32 -3.94 -1.66
N GLY A 35 -31.28 -3.08 -2.02
CA GLY A 35 -31.00 -1.92 -2.84
C GLY A 35 -30.07 -1.04 -2.03
N LEU A 36 -28.77 -1.15 -2.29
CA LEU A 36 -27.94 0.03 -2.29
C LEU A 36 -28.78 1.12 -3.00
N PRO A 37 -29.09 2.26 -2.35
CA PRO A 37 -29.78 3.36 -3.03
C PRO A 37 -29.04 3.53 -4.36
N LEU A 38 -29.78 3.34 -5.46
CA LEU A 38 -29.22 3.22 -6.81
C LEU A 38 -27.97 4.07 -6.92
N LEU A 39 -26.81 3.41 -7.08
CA LEU A 39 -25.52 4.02 -7.35
C LEU A 39 -25.71 5.38 -8.01
N LEU A 40 -25.57 6.43 -7.21
CA LEU A 40 -25.51 7.84 -7.55
C LEU A 40 -25.69 8.11 -9.06
N GLY A 41 -26.94 8.07 -9.56
CA GLY A 41 -27.28 8.43 -10.94
C GLY A 41 -26.63 7.61 -12.09
N ARG A 42 -25.95 6.49 -11.83
CA ARG A 42 -25.28 5.68 -12.88
C ARG A 42 -26.22 4.64 -13.50
N GLY A 43 -26.11 4.45 -14.82
CA GLY A 43 -26.92 3.48 -15.58
C GLY A 43 -26.71 2.02 -15.11
N ARG A 44 -27.80 1.24 -15.04
CA ARG A 44 -27.85 -0.14 -14.49
C ARG A 44 -26.80 -1.10 -15.09
N GLY A 45 -26.39 -0.88 -16.34
CA GLY A 45 -25.34 -1.66 -17.01
C GLY A 45 -23.95 -1.41 -16.43
N LYS A 46 -23.58 -0.13 -16.22
CA LYS A 46 -22.28 0.26 -15.66
C LYS A 46 -22.11 -0.23 -14.22
N VAL A 47 -23.20 -0.18 -13.45
CA VAL A 47 -23.28 -0.72 -12.08
C VAL A 47 -22.93 -2.21 -12.04
N ARG A 48 -23.53 -3.01 -12.91
CA ARG A 48 -23.31 -4.46 -12.95
C ARG A 48 -21.90 -4.81 -13.40
N ALA A 49 -21.37 -4.10 -14.39
CA ALA A 49 -20.00 -4.30 -14.86
C ALA A 49 -18.98 -4.02 -13.74
N ARG A 50 -19.13 -2.89 -13.04
CA ARG A 50 -18.25 -2.52 -11.92
C ARG A 50 -18.36 -3.48 -10.74
N ALA A 51 -19.57 -3.94 -10.42
CA ALA A 51 -19.76 -4.94 -9.37
C ALA A 51 -19.11 -6.29 -9.73
N ALA A 52 -19.18 -6.71 -11.00
CA ALA A 52 -18.52 -7.93 -11.46
C ALA A 52 -16.99 -7.82 -11.40
N GLU A 53 -16.44 -6.70 -11.87
CA GLU A 53 -15.00 -6.39 -11.77
C GLU A 53 -14.52 -6.45 -10.32
N LEU A 54 -15.20 -5.76 -9.41
CA LEU A 54 -14.83 -5.75 -7.99
C LEU A 54 -14.98 -7.13 -7.32
N LEU A 55 -15.95 -7.94 -7.73
CA LEU A 55 -16.08 -9.33 -7.27
C LEU A 55 -14.87 -10.17 -7.70
N GLU A 56 -14.43 -10.01 -8.94
CA GLU A 56 -13.23 -10.68 -9.45
C GLU A 56 -11.97 -10.20 -8.72
N THR A 57 -11.85 -8.89 -8.45
CA THR A 57 -10.74 -8.32 -7.67
C THR A 57 -10.68 -8.89 -6.25
N VAL A 58 -11.81 -9.16 -5.60
CA VAL A 58 -11.84 -9.85 -4.29
C VAL A 58 -11.72 -11.38 -4.41
N GLY A 59 -11.35 -11.92 -5.58
CA GLY A 59 -11.17 -13.36 -5.78
C GLY A 59 -12.48 -14.15 -5.69
N LEU A 60 -13.60 -13.55 -6.10
CA LEU A 60 -14.91 -14.19 -6.22
C LEU A 60 -15.35 -14.21 -7.69
N ALA A 61 -15.95 -15.31 -8.12
CA ALA A 61 -16.57 -15.35 -9.43
C ALA A 61 -17.73 -14.35 -9.51
N ALA A 62 -17.95 -13.73 -10.68
CA ALA A 62 -19.00 -12.72 -10.88
C ALA A 62 -20.43 -13.25 -10.56
N ASP A 63 -20.63 -14.57 -10.56
CA ASP A 63 -21.89 -15.21 -10.16
C ASP A 63 -22.13 -15.16 -8.64
N ALA A 64 -21.11 -14.91 -7.82
CA ALA A 64 -21.22 -14.74 -6.37
C ALA A 64 -22.17 -13.58 -6.01
N GLY A 65 -22.23 -12.53 -6.85
CA GLY A 65 -23.19 -11.43 -6.70
C GLY A 65 -24.66 -11.83 -6.90
N LYS A 66 -24.93 -13.06 -7.37
CA LYS A 66 -26.28 -13.63 -7.49
C LYS A 66 -26.67 -14.51 -6.30
N ARG A 67 -25.71 -14.87 -5.42
CA ARG A 67 -25.92 -15.76 -4.28
C ARG A 67 -26.40 -14.96 -3.07
N TYR A 68 -27.21 -15.57 -2.22
CA TYR A 68 -27.64 -14.96 -0.96
C TYR A 68 -26.50 -14.99 0.07
N PRO A 69 -26.46 -14.05 1.04
CA PRO A 69 -25.40 -14.02 2.06
C PRO A 69 -25.21 -15.35 2.80
N HIS A 70 -26.30 -16.03 3.17
CA HIS A 70 -26.26 -17.33 3.85
C HIS A 70 -25.71 -18.48 2.98
N GLN A 71 -25.50 -18.27 1.67
CA GLN A 71 -24.92 -19.24 0.74
C GLN A 71 -23.42 -19.02 0.53
N LEU A 72 -22.84 -17.99 1.15
CA LEU A 72 -21.44 -17.64 1.10
C LEU A 72 -20.76 -18.03 2.41
N SER A 73 -19.51 -18.49 2.35
CA SER A 73 -18.70 -18.67 3.57
C SER A 73 -18.43 -17.32 4.24
N GLY A 74 -18.10 -17.29 5.53
CA GLY A 74 -17.80 -16.03 6.25
C GLY A 74 -16.77 -15.16 5.53
N GLY A 75 -15.65 -15.76 5.08
CA GLY A 75 -14.64 -15.04 4.29
C GLY A 75 -15.12 -14.62 2.89
N GLN A 76 -16.11 -15.29 2.29
CA GLN A 76 -16.75 -14.80 1.06
C GLN A 76 -17.69 -13.63 1.35
N GLN A 77 -18.42 -13.65 2.47
CA GLN A 77 -19.30 -12.55 2.88
C GLN A 77 -18.52 -11.27 3.16
N GLN A 78 -17.38 -11.36 3.85
CA GLN A 78 -16.51 -10.21 4.12
C GLN A 78 -15.96 -9.61 2.81
N ARG A 79 -15.49 -10.46 1.88
CA ARG A 79 -15.04 -10.05 0.55
C ARG A 79 -16.13 -9.36 -0.27
N VAL A 80 -17.36 -9.86 -0.24
CA VAL A 80 -18.53 -9.17 -0.83
C VAL A 80 -18.80 -7.84 -0.12
N GLY A 81 -18.63 -7.76 1.20
CA GLY A 81 -18.77 -6.55 2.00
C GLY A 81 -17.80 -5.44 1.55
N VAL A 82 -16.52 -5.79 1.37
CA VAL A 82 -15.49 -4.88 0.85
C VAL A 82 -15.83 -4.43 -0.57
N ALA A 83 -16.12 -5.37 -1.49
CA ALA A 83 -16.51 -5.04 -2.87
C ALA A 83 -17.73 -4.11 -2.91
N ARG A 84 -18.71 -4.33 -2.03
CA ARG A 84 -19.91 -3.48 -1.91
C ARG A 84 -19.55 -2.06 -1.44
N ALA A 85 -18.68 -1.93 -0.44
CA ALA A 85 -18.26 -0.64 0.08
C ALA A 85 -17.48 0.16 -0.98
N LEU A 86 -16.59 -0.51 -1.73
CA LEU A 86 -15.86 0.08 -2.86
C LEU A 86 -16.78 0.44 -4.04
N ALA A 87 -17.82 -0.35 -4.30
CA ALA A 87 -18.79 -0.07 -5.35
C ALA A 87 -19.69 1.12 -5.03
N ALA A 88 -19.99 1.38 -3.75
CA ALA A 88 -20.93 2.42 -3.33
C ALA A 88 -20.44 3.84 -3.61
N ASP A 89 -19.13 4.04 -3.85
CA ASP A 89 -18.50 5.35 -4.11
C ASP A 89 -18.92 6.45 -3.10
N PRO A 90 -18.94 6.18 -1.78
CA PRO A 90 -19.34 7.18 -0.80
C PRO A 90 -18.30 8.32 -0.73
N PRO A 91 -18.66 9.51 -0.22
CA PRO A 91 -17.69 10.59 0.02
C PRO A 91 -16.69 10.23 1.13
N VAL A 92 -17.13 9.43 2.12
CA VAL A 92 -16.31 8.92 3.22
C VAL A 92 -16.49 7.41 3.31
N LEU A 93 -15.38 6.67 3.39
CA LEU A 93 -15.37 5.23 3.53
C LEU A 93 -14.83 4.83 4.91
N LEU A 94 -15.68 4.20 5.72
CA LEU A 94 -15.30 3.64 7.02
C LEU A 94 -15.18 2.12 6.90
N MET A 95 -14.03 1.57 7.28
CA MET A 95 -13.79 0.12 7.19
C MET A 95 -13.19 -0.41 8.48
N ASP A 96 -13.79 -1.46 9.03
CA ASP A 96 -13.26 -2.17 10.19
C ASP A 96 -12.64 -3.49 9.74
N GLU A 97 -11.31 -3.61 9.88
CA GLU A 97 -10.50 -4.74 9.43
C GLU A 97 -10.88 -5.32 8.05
N PRO A 98 -10.93 -4.48 6.99
CA PRO A 98 -11.48 -4.88 5.68
C PRO A 98 -10.72 -6.05 5.04
N PHE A 99 -9.45 -6.25 5.41
CA PHE A 99 -8.55 -7.22 4.79
C PHE A 99 -8.23 -8.43 5.66
N GLY A 100 -8.74 -8.47 6.90
CA GLY A 100 -8.37 -9.47 7.90
C GLY A 100 -8.62 -10.92 7.44
N ALA A 101 -9.78 -11.20 6.82
CA ALA A 101 -10.11 -12.55 6.33
C ALA A 101 -9.78 -12.80 4.84
N VAL A 102 -8.98 -11.93 4.22
CA VAL A 102 -8.57 -12.08 2.82
C VAL A 102 -7.18 -12.73 2.77
N ASP A 103 -6.99 -13.64 1.81
CA ASP A 103 -5.68 -14.25 1.57
C ASP A 103 -4.63 -13.19 1.20
N PRO A 104 -3.33 -13.43 1.48
CA PRO A 104 -2.29 -12.41 1.29
C PRO A 104 -2.16 -11.85 -0.15
N VAL A 105 -2.44 -12.69 -1.17
CA VAL A 105 -2.31 -12.29 -2.58
C VAL A 105 -3.45 -11.38 -2.98
N VAL A 106 -4.69 -11.79 -2.69
CA VAL A 106 -5.89 -10.99 -2.96
C VAL A 106 -5.91 -9.72 -2.10
N ARG A 107 -5.45 -9.80 -0.85
CA ARG A 107 -5.28 -8.64 0.04
C ARG A 107 -4.47 -7.54 -0.64
N THR A 108 -3.31 -7.91 -1.20
CA THR A 108 -2.43 -6.95 -1.89
C THR A 108 -3.14 -6.26 -3.06
N GLN A 109 -3.88 -7.00 -3.86
CA GLN A 109 -4.66 -6.46 -4.99
C GLN A 109 -5.75 -5.49 -4.54
N LEU A 110 -6.43 -5.79 -3.42
CA LEU A 110 -7.46 -4.90 -2.87
C LEU A 110 -6.87 -3.62 -2.28
N GLN A 111 -5.71 -3.71 -1.65
CA GLN A 111 -4.98 -2.56 -1.16
C GLN A 111 -4.57 -1.64 -2.32
N ASP A 112 -4.10 -2.20 -3.43
CA ASP A 112 -3.78 -1.43 -4.64
C ASP A 112 -5.01 -0.77 -5.26
N GLU A 113 -6.14 -1.49 -5.30
CA GLU A 113 -7.40 -0.95 -5.79
C GLU A 113 -7.93 0.18 -4.88
N LEU A 114 -7.78 0.05 -3.56
CA LEU A 114 -8.13 1.10 -2.61
C LEU A 114 -7.28 2.36 -2.84
N LEU A 115 -5.96 2.20 -3.02
CA LEU A 115 -5.04 3.30 -3.33
C LEU A 115 -5.36 3.95 -4.66
N ARG A 116 -5.71 3.16 -5.68
CA ARG A 116 -6.15 3.68 -7.00
C ARG A 116 -7.41 4.51 -6.85
N LEU A 117 -8.41 4.01 -6.12
CA LEU A 117 -9.67 4.71 -5.88
C LEU A 117 -9.48 6.00 -5.06
N GLN A 118 -8.63 5.97 -4.03
CA GLN A 118 -8.27 7.16 -3.25
C GLN A 118 -7.69 8.25 -4.17
N ARG A 119 -6.77 7.88 -5.07
CA ARG A 119 -6.11 8.80 -6.00
C ARG A 119 -7.04 9.36 -7.06
N GLU A 120 -7.94 8.54 -7.59
CA GLU A 120 -8.86 8.95 -8.67
C GLU A 120 -10.04 9.78 -8.17
N LEU A 121 -10.49 9.53 -6.94
CA LEU A 121 -11.76 10.05 -6.44
C LEU A 121 -11.61 11.00 -5.24
N ASN A 122 -10.38 11.24 -4.76
CA ASN A 122 -10.05 12.12 -3.62
C ASN A 122 -10.94 11.87 -2.39
N LYS A 123 -11.23 10.61 -2.09
CA LYS A 123 -12.11 10.22 -0.99
C LYS A 123 -11.38 10.22 0.34
N THR A 124 -12.12 10.55 1.40
CA THR A 124 -11.62 10.34 2.76
C THR A 124 -11.86 8.90 3.16
N ILE A 125 -10.81 8.19 3.53
CA ILE A 125 -10.87 6.79 3.93
C ILE A 125 -10.34 6.71 5.36
N VAL A 126 -11.16 6.15 6.25
CA VAL A 126 -10.75 5.82 7.61
C VAL A 126 -10.93 4.33 7.76
N PHE A 127 -9.85 3.62 8.03
CA PHE A 127 -9.94 2.19 8.30
C PHE A 127 -9.17 1.83 9.56
N VAL A 128 -9.67 0.80 10.23
CA VAL A 128 -9.09 0.21 11.42
C VAL A 128 -8.41 -1.08 11.00
N THR A 129 -7.19 -1.28 11.47
CA THR A 129 -6.43 -2.50 11.27
C THR A 129 -5.56 -2.76 12.49
N HIS A 130 -5.32 -4.03 12.79
CA HIS A 130 -4.29 -4.46 13.74
C HIS A 130 -2.95 -4.74 13.05
N ASP A 131 -2.90 -4.67 11.71
CA ASP A 131 -1.71 -4.94 10.91
C ASP A 131 -0.98 -3.62 10.55
N ILE A 132 0.26 -3.50 11.02
CA ILE A 132 1.09 -2.32 10.81
C ILE A 132 1.52 -2.18 9.36
N ASP A 133 1.71 -3.29 8.64
CA ASP A 133 2.09 -3.24 7.23
C ASP A 133 0.98 -2.62 6.39
N GLU A 134 -0.27 -2.91 6.74
CA GLU A 134 -1.43 -2.27 6.12
C GLU A 134 -1.47 -0.77 6.45
N ALA A 135 -1.28 -0.41 7.73
CA ALA A 135 -1.29 0.98 8.17
C ALA A 135 -0.18 1.80 7.50
N VAL A 136 1.03 1.27 7.41
CA VAL A 136 2.19 1.92 6.79
C VAL A 136 2.03 2.03 5.28
N ARG A 137 1.45 1.02 4.62
CA ARG A 137 1.26 1.01 3.17
C ARG A 137 0.15 1.94 2.70
N LEU A 138 -0.96 1.97 3.42
CA LEU A 138 -2.19 2.66 2.98
C LEU A 138 -2.40 4.02 3.64
N GLY A 139 -1.84 4.23 4.83
CA GLY A 139 -2.16 5.38 5.66
C GLY A 139 -1.34 6.61 5.30
N ASP A 140 -2.02 7.73 5.01
CA ASP A 140 -1.38 9.05 4.98
C ASP A 140 -1.05 9.53 6.41
N ARG A 141 -1.90 9.13 7.38
CA ARG A 141 -1.75 9.37 8.82
C ARG A 141 -2.20 8.12 9.57
N ILE A 142 -1.45 7.74 10.60
CA ILE A 142 -1.71 6.58 11.43
C ILE A 142 -1.96 7.05 12.86
N ALA A 143 -3.08 6.63 13.43
CA ALA A 143 -3.43 6.87 14.83
C ALA A 143 -3.32 5.55 15.61
N VAL A 144 -2.38 5.48 16.56
CA VAL A 144 -2.15 4.31 17.40
C VAL A 144 -2.93 4.48 18.70
N PHE A 145 -3.82 3.51 18.97
CA PHE A 145 -4.59 3.44 20.20
C PHE A 145 -4.06 2.33 21.11
N ARG A 146 -4.09 2.56 22.42
CA ARG A 146 -3.84 1.51 23.43
C ARG A 146 -5.13 1.09 24.13
N THR A 147 -5.03 0.03 24.93
CA THR A 147 -6.13 -0.49 25.76
C THR A 147 -6.87 0.62 26.49
N GLY A 148 -8.20 0.58 26.44
CA GLY A 148 -9.07 1.63 26.98
C GLY A 148 -9.42 2.74 25.98
N GLY A 149 -8.99 2.63 24.71
CA GLY A 149 -9.32 3.60 23.66
C GLY A 149 -8.53 4.90 23.75
N HIS A 150 -7.37 4.87 24.39
CA HIS A 150 -6.52 6.05 24.53
C HIS A 150 -5.63 6.20 23.31
N LEU A 151 -5.71 7.35 22.63
CA LEU A 151 -4.81 7.72 21.55
C LEU A 151 -3.40 7.97 22.13
N VAL A 152 -2.42 7.22 21.64
CA VAL A 152 -1.02 7.34 22.07
C VAL A 152 -0.25 8.25 21.12
N GLN A 153 -0.41 8.04 19.81
CA GLN A 153 0.29 8.82 18.79
C GLN A 153 -0.55 8.92 17.52
N CYS A 154 -0.51 10.08 16.86
CA CYS A 154 -1.08 10.27 15.53
C CYS A 154 -0.08 11.01 14.65
N ALA A 155 0.52 10.33 13.69
CA ALA A 155 1.62 10.85 12.87
C ALA A 155 1.59 10.26 11.46
N SER A 156 2.42 10.79 10.55
CA SER A 156 2.67 10.15 9.26
C SER A 156 3.38 8.79 9.47
N PRO A 157 3.32 7.84 8.51
CA PRO A 157 4.04 6.57 8.64
C PRO A 157 5.54 6.75 8.87
N ALA A 158 6.18 7.68 8.14
CA ALA A 158 7.61 7.96 8.28
C ALA A 158 7.95 8.50 9.68
N GLU A 159 7.14 9.43 10.21
CA GLU A 159 7.34 9.96 11.56
C GLU A 159 7.04 8.91 12.63
N LEU A 160 6.01 8.09 12.47
CA LEU A 160 5.67 7.01 13.40
C LEU A 160 6.81 5.99 13.51
N LEU A 161 7.40 5.60 12.37
CA LEU A 161 8.53 4.67 12.31
C LEU A 161 9.84 5.30 12.81
N ALA A 162 10.05 6.59 12.56
CA ALA A 162 11.24 7.28 13.01
C ALA A 162 11.17 7.66 14.50
N ARG A 163 10.01 8.08 15.00
CA ARG A 163 9.87 8.69 16.33
C ARG A 163 8.63 8.14 17.03
N PRO A 164 8.66 6.88 17.48
CA PRO A 164 7.58 6.34 18.30
C PRO A 164 7.47 7.16 19.61
N ALA A 165 6.25 7.44 20.05
CA ALA A 165 5.99 8.28 21.22
C ALA A 165 6.41 7.65 22.54
N ASP A 166 6.36 6.31 22.63
CA ASP A 166 6.77 5.54 23.79
C ASP A 166 7.22 4.11 23.39
N ALA A 167 7.68 3.33 24.39
CA ALA A 167 8.09 1.94 24.20
C ALA A 167 6.94 1.05 23.69
N PHE A 168 5.68 1.35 24.03
CA PHE A 168 4.54 0.59 23.54
C PHE A 168 4.37 0.76 22.04
N VAL A 169 4.44 1.99 21.51
CA VAL A 169 4.40 2.23 20.06
C VAL A 169 5.61 1.61 19.38
N ALA A 170 6.80 1.71 19.99
CA ALA A 170 8.02 1.11 19.45
C ALA A 170 7.92 -0.42 19.32
N ASP A 171 7.43 -1.10 20.36
CA ASP A 171 7.23 -2.55 20.40
C ASP A 171 6.13 -2.97 19.43
N PHE A 172 5.05 -2.19 19.35
CA PHE A 172 3.96 -2.43 18.41
C PHE A 172 4.49 -2.47 16.98
N LEU A 173 5.23 -1.44 16.54
CA LEU A 173 5.81 -1.34 15.19
C LEU A 173 6.76 -2.51 14.83
N GLY A 174 7.34 -3.17 15.84
CA GLY A 174 8.17 -4.36 15.68
C GLY A 174 9.62 -4.10 15.25
N ALA A 175 10.39 -5.20 15.19
CA ALA A 175 11.83 -5.16 14.93
C ALA A 175 12.21 -4.67 13.52
N GLU A 176 11.32 -4.83 12.54
CA GLU A 176 11.57 -4.44 11.14
C GLU A 176 11.33 -2.95 10.86
N ARG A 177 11.04 -2.15 11.91
CA ARG A 177 10.83 -0.70 11.82
C ARG A 177 11.90 0.02 11.00
N GLY A 178 13.17 -0.38 11.16
CA GLY A 178 14.28 0.19 10.40
C GLY A 178 14.14 -0.03 8.89
N LEU A 179 13.81 -1.25 8.46
CA LEU A 179 13.62 -1.58 7.05
C LEU A 179 12.42 -0.83 6.46
N LYS A 180 11.32 -0.74 7.21
CA LYS A 180 10.13 0.02 6.82
C LYS A 180 10.43 1.52 6.70
N LEU A 181 11.28 2.07 7.56
CA LEU A 181 11.69 3.47 7.43
C LEU A 181 12.54 3.69 6.17
N LEU A 182 13.43 2.76 5.84
CA LEU A 182 14.24 2.82 4.62
C LEU A 182 13.40 2.67 3.33
N SER A 183 12.27 1.96 3.38
CA SER A 183 11.35 1.86 2.22
C SER A 183 10.58 3.16 1.97
N LEU A 184 10.40 3.99 3.01
CA LEU A 184 9.76 5.31 2.91
C LEU A 184 10.76 6.47 2.69
N THR A 185 12.05 6.23 2.90
CA THR A 185 13.08 7.25 2.73
C THR A 185 13.58 7.25 1.31
N THR A 186 13.63 8.41 0.67
CA THR A 186 14.06 8.52 -0.73
C THR A 186 15.59 8.50 -0.86
N LEU A 187 16.07 8.08 -2.03
CA LEU A 187 17.49 8.07 -2.37
C LEU A 187 18.02 9.47 -2.76
N ALA A 188 17.15 10.49 -2.85
CA ALA A 188 17.50 11.85 -3.25
C ALA A 188 18.62 12.50 -2.42
N GLU A 189 18.71 12.17 -1.13
CA GLU A 189 19.65 12.78 -0.19
C GLU A 189 20.99 12.03 -0.07
N VAL A 190 21.19 10.99 -0.88
CA VAL A 190 22.46 10.25 -0.92
C VAL A 190 23.39 10.87 -1.94
N ALA A 191 24.67 10.99 -1.58
CA ALA A 191 25.69 11.52 -2.47
C ALA A 191 25.78 10.69 -3.76
N GLN A 192 25.85 11.38 -4.89
CA GLN A 192 26.09 10.78 -6.21
C GLN A 192 27.30 11.45 -6.85
N GLY A 193 28.08 10.66 -7.58
CA GLY A 193 29.25 11.11 -8.31
C GLY A 193 29.31 10.51 -9.71
N PRO A 194 30.32 10.87 -10.52
CA PRO A 194 30.53 10.22 -11.82
C PRO A 194 30.88 8.74 -11.66
N ALA A 195 30.53 7.93 -12.65
CA ALA A 195 30.99 6.54 -12.70
C ALA A 195 32.52 6.51 -12.80
N PRO A 196 33.22 5.68 -11.99
CA PRO A 196 34.69 5.68 -11.97
C PRO A 196 35.25 5.19 -13.30
N GLU A 197 36.18 5.97 -13.86
CA GLU A 197 36.92 5.60 -15.06
C GLU A 197 38.02 4.58 -14.73
N GLY A 198 38.18 3.56 -15.58
CA GLY A 198 39.24 2.54 -15.42
C GLY A 198 39.03 1.54 -14.28
N ALA A 199 37.86 1.53 -13.63
CA ALA A 199 37.49 0.47 -12.70
C ALA A 199 37.28 -0.87 -13.43
N ARG A 200 37.51 -1.98 -12.71
CA ARG A 200 37.27 -3.33 -13.24
C ARG A 200 35.85 -3.51 -13.78
N TRP A 201 34.86 -3.01 -13.05
CA TRP A 201 33.47 -3.05 -13.48
C TRP A 201 33.10 -1.72 -14.11
N GLN A 202 32.84 -1.73 -15.42
CA GLN A 202 32.48 -0.56 -16.19
C GLN A 202 30.99 -0.56 -16.50
N LEU A 203 30.36 0.60 -16.33
CA LEU A 203 28.96 0.79 -16.67
C LEU A 203 28.84 1.04 -18.17
N THR A 204 28.08 0.21 -18.87
CA THR A 204 27.75 0.40 -20.28
C THR A 204 26.45 1.20 -20.39
N LEU A 205 26.40 2.10 -21.38
CA LEU A 205 25.25 2.94 -21.68
C LEU A 205 24.80 2.72 -23.12
N ASP A 206 23.52 2.95 -23.39
CA ASP A 206 23.00 3.01 -24.76
C ASP A 206 23.28 4.37 -25.44
N ALA A 207 22.77 4.54 -26.66
CA ALA A 207 22.90 5.79 -27.41
C ALA A 207 22.18 6.98 -26.75
N ALA A 208 21.16 6.73 -25.92
CA ALA A 208 20.44 7.74 -25.16
C ALA A 208 21.05 7.99 -23.77
N ARG A 209 22.21 7.37 -23.47
CA ARG A 209 22.87 7.36 -22.15
C ARG A 209 22.07 6.67 -21.03
N ALA A 210 21.19 5.73 -21.37
CA ALA A 210 20.52 4.88 -20.39
C ALA A 210 21.47 3.76 -19.90
N PRO A 211 21.54 3.49 -18.59
CA PRO A 211 22.35 2.39 -18.04
C PRO A 211 21.86 1.02 -18.50
N LEU A 212 22.77 0.20 -19.06
CA LEU A 212 22.45 -1.14 -19.57
C LEU A 212 23.03 -2.25 -18.68
N THR A 213 24.36 -2.37 -18.64
CA THR A 213 25.04 -3.50 -17.98
C THR A 213 26.31 -3.08 -17.26
N TRP A 214 26.68 -3.83 -16.22
CA TRP A 214 28.02 -3.86 -15.67
C TRP A 214 28.85 -4.88 -16.45
N ARG A 215 29.97 -4.43 -17.00
CA ARG A 215 30.90 -5.27 -17.76
C ARG A 215 32.25 -5.35 -17.05
N ASP A 216 32.78 -6.56 -16.89
CA ASP A 216 34.13 -6.79 -16.37
C ASP A 216 35.17 -6.43 -17.46
N SER A 217 36.03 -5.47 -17.20
CA SER A 217 37.07 -5.02 -18.13
C SER A 217 38.28 -5.95 -18.20
N GLU A 218 38.42 -6.88 -17.23
CA GLU A 218 39.55 -7.81 -17.17
C GLU A 218 39.28 -9.13 -17.92
N SER A 219 38.04 -9.36 -18.38
CA SER A 219 37.65 -10.59 -19.07
C SER A 219 37.16 -10.30 -20.49
N GLU A 220 37.83 -10.90 -21.49
CA GLU A 220 37.44 -10.79 -22.90
C GLU A 220 36.05 -11.40 -23.19
N ASN A 221 35.61 -12.35 -22.36
CA ASN A 221 34.28 -12.99 -22.37
C ASN A 221 33.48 -12.65 -21.09
N ALA A 222 33.61 -11.40 -20.62
CA ALA A 222 32.93 -10.94 -19.40
C ALA A 222 31.41 -11.17 -19.46
N ALA A 223 30.87 -11.77 -18.41
CA ALA A 223 29.44 -11.79 -18.19
C ALA A 223 28.95 -10.35 -17.99
N GLU A 224 27.94 -9.96 -18.76
CA GLU A 224 27.26 -8.68 -18.59
C GLU A 224 26.17 -8.83 -17.55
N ILE A 225 26.25 -8.03 -16.48
CA ILE A 225 25.25 -8.03 -15.42
C ILE A 225 24.28 -6.89 -15.68
N PRO A 226 22.97 -7.14 -15.85
CA PRO A 226 22.00 -6.10 -16.11
C PRO A 226 21.94 -5.10 -14.96
N VAL A 227 21.85 -3.81 -15.30
CA VAL A 227 21.71 -2.72 -14.33
C VAL A 227 20.25 -2.34 -14.23
N ARG A 228 19.74 -2.20 -13.01
CA ARG A 228 18.47 -1.51 -12.76
C ARG A 228 18.77 -0.10 -12.25
N PRO A 229 18.69 0.93 -13.10
CA PRO A 229 18.93 2.29 -12.64
C PRO A 229 17.83 2.74 -11.66
N LEU A 230 18.23 3.52 -10.66
CA LEU A 230 17.31 4.08 -9.67
C LEU A 230 17.18 5.60 -9.84
N ARG A 231 15.97 6.09 -9.59
CA ARG A 231 15.62 7.51 -9.55
C ARG A 231 15.81 8.07 -8.13
N ASP A 232 15.86 9.39 -8.03
CA ASP A 232 15.87 10.10 -6.75
C ASP A 232 14.63 9.79 -5.89
N SER A 233 13.51 9.48 -6.53
CA SER A 233 12.26 9.07 -5.88
C SER A 233 12.24 7.62 -5.41
N ASP A 234 13.20 6.78 -5.83
CA ASP A 234 13.26 5.39 -5.36
C ASP A 234 13.70 5.34 -3.89
N SER A 235 13.31 4.25 -3.21
CA SER A 235 13.58 4.09 -1.79
C SER A 235 15.05 3.76 -1.50
N LEU A 236 15.51 4.14 -0.31
CA LEU A 236 16.83 3.78 0.20
C LEU A 236 16.96 2.26 0.40
N LEU A 237 15.86 1.57 0.70
CA LEU A 237 15.82 0.10 0.71
C LEU A 237 16.07 -0.51 -0.69
N SER A 238 15.47 0.06 -1.74
CA SER A 238 15.75 -0.35 -3.12
C SER A 238 17.22 -0.13 -3.49
N ALA A 239 17.79 1.00 -3.05
CA ALA A 239 19.20 1.30 -3.23
C ALA A 239 20.11 0.28 -2.54
N LEU A 240 19.79 -0.09 -1.30
CA LEU A 240 20.53 -1.10 -0.56
C LEU A 240 20.48 -2.46 -1.28
N ASN A 241 19.30 -2.89 -1.70
CA ASN A 241 19.13 -4.15 -2.45
C ASN A 241 19.92 -4.14 -3.77
N GLU A 242 19.84 -3.04 -4.53
CA GLU A 242 20.58 -2.88 -5.78
C GLU A 242 22.10 -2.84 -5.53
N SER A 243 22.53 -2.20 -4.45
CA SER A 243 23.95 -2.14 -4.09
C SER A 243 24.55 -3.52 -3.78
N ILE A 244 23.74 -4.46 -3.29
CA ILE A 244 24.16 -5.84 -3.01
C ILE A 244 24.27 -6.64 -4.32
N ALA A 245 23.32 -6.44 -5.24
CA ALA A 245 23.31 -7.08 -6.55
C ALA A 245 24.43 -6.55 -7.48
N ALA A 246 24.81 -5.29 -7.32
CA ALA A 246 25.84 -4.66 -8.14
C ALA A 246 27.24 -5.21 -7.79
N PRO A 247 27.99 -5.75 -8.77
CA PRO A 247 29.32 -6.31 -8.54
C PRO A 247 30.35 -5.24 -8.16
N SER A 248 30.15 -4.00 -8.63
CA SER A 248 30.95 -2.82 -8.29
C SER A 248 30.61 -2.24 -6.91
N GLY A 249 29.48 -2.64 -6.32
CA GLY A 249 28.88 -1.94 -5.17
C GLY A 249 28.39 -0.53 -5.51
N LEU A 250 28.33 -0.17 -6.79
CA LEU A 250 27.81 1.11 -7.27
C LEU A 250 26.41 0.93 -7.82
N VAL A 251 25.53 1.87 -7.51
CA VAL A 251 24.15 1.90 -8.00
C VAL A 251 24.04 3.02 -9.02
N ALA A 252 23.61 2.69 -10.24
CA ALA A 252 23.38 3.68 -11.28
C ALA A 252 22.15 4.54 -10.96
N ARG A 253 22.31 5.86 -11.08
CA ARG A 253 21.27 6.86 -10.86
C ARG A 253 20.80 7.39 -12.20
N ALA A 254 19.49 7.47 -12.40
CA ALA A 254 18.90 7.99 -13.61
C ALA A 254 17.76 8.98 -13.32
N ASP A 255 17.50 9.87 -14.27
CA ASP A 255 16.38 10.80 -14.20
C ASP A 255 15.04 10.13 -14.61
N ALA A 256 14.01 10.96 -14.80
CA ALA A 256 12.69 10.50 -15.23
C ALA A 256 12.72 9.87 -16.64
N ASP A 257 13.60 10.35 -17.51
CA ASP A 257 13.77 9.89 -18.89
C ASP A 257 14.67 8.65 -18.99
N GLY A 258 15.23 8.19 -17.87
CA GLY A 258 16.10 7.02 -17.79
C GLY A 258 17.56 7.33 -18.13
N VAL A 259 17.92 8.61 -18.25
CA VAL A 259 19.27 9.05 -18.57
C VAL A 259 20.14 9.02 -17.32
N LEU A 260 21.37 8.48 -17.44
CA LEU A 260 22.33 8.43 -16.33
C LEU A 260 22.64 9.85 -15.80
N THR A 261 22.36 10.07 -14.52
CA THR A 261 22.74 11.28 -13.76
C THR A 261 24.03 11.09 -12.97
N GLY A 262 24.32 9.87 -12.53
CA GLY A 262 25.53 9.53 -11.78
C GLY A 262 25.49 8.12 -11.21
N VAL A 263 26.38 7.85 -10.26
CA VAL A 263 26.39 6.62 -9.46
C VAL A 263 26.48 6.97 -7.99
N THR A 264 25.89 6.13 -7.16
CA THR A 264 26.00 6.21 -5.70
C THR A 264 26.70 4.96 -5.19
N SER A 265 27.58 5.11 -4.20
CA SER A 265 28.31 3.97 -3.63
C SER A 265 27.51 3.24 -2.55
N ARG A 266 27.79 1.95 -2.36
CA ARG A 266 27.28 1.16 -1.23
C ARG A 266 27.64 1.81 0.12
N GLU A 267 28.81 2.42 0.23
CA GLU A 267 29.24 3.11 1.44
C GLU A 267 28.35 4.30 1.76
N ASP A 268 28.05 5.15 0.76
CA ASP A 268 27.16 6.31 0.93
C ASP A 268 25.73 5.89 1.26
N ILE A 269 25.22 4.84 0.60
CA ILE A 269 23.89 4.25 0.90
C ILE A 269 23.85 3.78 2.35
N HIS A 270 24.86 3.01 2.76
CA HIS A 270 24.92 2.45 4.11
C HIS A 270 25.09 3.55 5.16
N ALA A 271 25.92 4.56 4.90
CA ALA A 271 26.08 5.72 5.76
C ALA A 271 24.76 6.47 5.95
N ARG A 272 24.01 6.72 4.86
CA ARG A 272 22.69 7.35 4.94
C ARG A 272 21.70 6.48 5.71
N ALA A 273 21.67 5.17 5.44
CA ALA A 273 20.77 4.25 6.14
C ALA A 273 21.05 4.24 7.66
N GLY A 274 22.33 4.26 8.05
CA GLY A 274 22.75 4.38 9.44
C GLY A 274 22.34 5.70 10.09
N GLN A 275 22.44 6.82 9.37
CA GLN A 275 21.95 8.13 9.85
C GLN A 275 20.43 8.13 10.06
N VAL A 276 19.67 7.61 9.11
CA VAL A 276 18.21 7.49 9.19
C VAL A 276 17.81 6.63 10.39
N HIS A 277 18.49 5.50 10.58
CA HIS A 277 18.24 4.60 11.71
C HIS A 277 18.62 5.22 13.06
N SER A 278 19.80 5.83 13.17
CA SER A 278 20.25 6.45 14.42
C SER A 278 19.39 7.65 14.84
N ALA A 279 18.99 8.49 13.88
CA ALA A 279 18.05 9.58 14.12
C ALA A 279 16.69 9.07 14.64
N ALA A 280 16.30 7.84 14.27
CA ALA A 280 15.10 7.20 14.77
C ALA A 280 15.27 6.60 16.18
N SER A 281 16.43 6.03 16.47
CA SER A 281 16.70 5.37 17.76
C SER A 281 16.94 6.35 18.92
N VAL A 282 17.46 7.55 18.66
CA VAL A 282 17.77 8.56 19.70
C VAL A 282 16.52 9.17 20.33
N VAL A 283 15.36 9.08 19.69
CA VAL A 283 14.10 9.67 20.20
C VAL A 283 13.27 8.68 21.03
N ALA A 284 13.60 7.39 20.97
CA ALA A 284 12.87 6.32 21.66
C ALA A 284 13.42 5.99 23.07
N ALA A 285 14.49 6.68 23.52
CA ALA A 285 15.13 6.52 24.83
C ALA A 285 14.82 7.69 25.76
#